data_AF-A0A1G0CNX0-F1
#
_entry.id   AF-A0A1G0CNX0-F1
#
_cell.length_a   1.000
_cell.length_b   1.000
_cell.length_c   1.000
_cell.angle_alpha   90.00
_cell.angle_beta   90.00
_cell.angle_gamma   90.00
#
_symmetry.space_group_name_H-M   'P 1'
#
loop_
_entity.id
_entity.type
_entity.pdbx_description
1 polymer ?
#
loop_
_entity_poly.entity_id
_entity_poly.type
_entity_poly.pdbx_seq_one_letter_code
_entity_poly.pdbx_strand_id
1 'polypeptide(L)'
;MSKQAGFTLIELIMVIVILGILAATALPKFVDLSDDAQDAATQGVAGALASAGTINFATCSLRGASGVDCTLTSGVLCSTVAAAILEGGVPGGYAVTGDIPSCSVDTSPATSAVAVTVPAI
;
A
#
# COMPACT_ATOMS: atom_id res chain seq x y z
N MET A 1 40.05 24.20 -40.56
CA MET A 1 39.07 23.15 -40.90
C MET A 1 38.96 22.20 -39.71
N SER A 2 37.86 22.25 -38.95
CA SER A 2 37.60 21.29 -37.88
C SER A 2 37.23 19.95 -38.53
N LYS A 3 37.99 18.89 -38.24
CA LYS A 3 37.61 17.52 -38.62
C LYS A 3 36.34 17.15 -37.87
N GLN A 4 35.24 16.95 -38.57
CA GLN A 4 34.04 16.38 -37.99
C GLN A 4 34.32 14.88 -37.76
N ALA A 5 34.49 14.49 -36.51
CA ALA A 5 34.53 13.08 -36.12
C ALA A 5 33.10 12.53 -36.24
N GLY A 6 32.82 11.80 -37.31
CA GLY A 6 31.57 11.06 -37.45
C GLY A 6 31.53 9.90 -36.45
N PHE A 7 30.37 9.65 -35.87
CA PHE A 7 30.12 8.49 -35.01
C PHE A 7 30.24 7.21 -35.84
N THR A 8 30.95 6.20 -35.33
CA THR A 8 31.13 4.95 -36.08
C THR A 8 29.86 4.09 -36.00
N LEU A 9 29.54 3.34 -37.06
CA LEU A 9 28.39 2.42 -37.02
C LEU A 9 28.56 1.37 -35.92
N ILE A 10 29.80 0.95 -35.63
CA ILE A 10 30.09 0.00 -34.57
C ILE A 10 29.86 0.59 -33.17
N GLU A 11 30.11 1.87 -32.95
CA GLU A 11 29.77 2.57 -31.71
C GLU A 11 28.27 2.54 -31.44
N LEU A 12 27.45 2.76 -32.48
CA LEU A 12 26.00 2.70 -32.31
C LEU A 12 25.52 1.29 -31.97
N ILE A 13 26.09 0.28 -32.65
CA ILE A 13 25.74 -1.13 -32.43
C ILE A 13 26.18 -1.60 -31.05
N MET A 14 27.39 -1.27 -30.59
CA MET A 14 27.84 -1.70 -29.26
C MET A 14 26.97 -1.10 -28.14
N VAL A 15 26.49 0.13 -28.29
CA VAL A 15 25.65 0.79 -27.28
C VAL A 15 24.32 0.06 -27.13
N ILE A 16 23.62 -0.24 -28.24
CA ILE A 16 22.34 -0.96 -28.17
C ILE A 16 22.50 -2.40 -27.68
N VAL A 17 23.64 -3.04 -27.95
CA VAL A 17 23.96 -4.38 -27.42
C VAL A 17 24.15 -4.32 -25.90
N ILE A 18 24.92 -3.35 -25.40
CA ILE A 18 25.13 -3.17 -23.95
C ILE A 18 23.81 -2.84 -23.27
N LEU A 19 23.02 -1.90 -23.82
CA LEU A 19 21.70 -1.56 -23.29
C LEU A 19 20.75 -2.77 -23.32
N GLY A 20 20.82 -3.62 -24.34
CA GLY A 20 20.04 -4.85 -24.43
C GLY A 20 20.36 -5.85 -23.30
N ILE A 21 21.64 -6.05 -22.99
CA ILE A 21 22.08 -6.95 -21.90
C ILE A 21 21.67 -6.38 -20.53
N LEU A 22 21.87 -5.07 -20.32
CA LEU A 22 21.48 -4.42 -19.07
C LEU A 22 19.95 -4.47 -18.88
N ALA A 23 19.17 -4.23 -19.93
CA ALA A 23 17.72 -4.32 -19.89
C ALA A 23 17.25 -5.75 -19.58
N ALA A 24 17.85 -6.77 -20.23
CA ALA A 24 17.49 -8.17 -20.03
C ALA A 24 17.72 -8.65 -18.59
N THR A 25 18.74 -8.11 -17.91
CA THR A 25 19.09 -8.50 -16.53
C THR A 25 18.41 -7.63 -15.46
N ALA A 26 18.18 -6.34 -15.74
CA ALA A 26 17.57 -5.41 -14.78
C ALA A 26 16.04 -5.51 -14.73
N LEU A 27 15.38 -5.80 -15.86
CA LEU A 27 13.91 -5.78 -15.94
C LEU A 27 13.24 -6.82 -15.01
N PRO A 28 13.67 -8.09 -14.94
CA PRO A 28 13.07 -9.06 -14.02
C PRO A 28 13.16 -8.61 -12.56
N LYS A 29 14.34 -8.10 -12.16
CA LYS A 29 14.57 -7.59 -10.80
C LYS A 29 13.74 -6.36 -10.46
N PHE A 30 13.50 -5.49 -11.44
CA PHE A 30 12.67 -4.32 -11.25
C PHE A 30 11.20 -4.68 -11.02
N VAL A 31 10.69 -5.70 -11.72
CA VAL A 31 9.32 -6.21 -11.53
C VAL A 31 9.17 -6.80 -10.13
N ASP A 32 10.07 -7.71 -9.72
CA ASP A 32 10.04 -8.31 -8.38
C ASP A 32 10.02 -7.24 -7.28
N LEU A 33 10.91 -6.23 -7.38
CA LEU A 33 11.01 -5.16 -6.39
C LEU A 33 9.77 -4.26 -6.37
N SER A 34 9.09 -4.10 -7.51
CA SER A 34 7.86 -3.31 -7.60
C SER A 34 6.68 -3.99 -6.93
N ASP A 35 6.62 -5.33 -7.00
CA ASP A 35 5.61 -6.14 -6.32
C ASP A 35 5.87 -6.16 -4.81
N ASP A 36 7.11 -6.41 -4.40
CA ASP A 36 7.53 -6.35 -2.98
C ASP A 36 7.25 -4.98 -2.35
N ALA A 37 7.47 -3.89 -3.10
CA ALA A 37 7.20 -2.54 -2.65
C ALA A 37 5.70 -2.27 -2.47
N GLN A 38 4.85 -2.81 -3.37
CA GLN A 38 3.40 -2.73 -3.22
C GLN A 38 2.93 -3.50 -1.99
N ASP A 39 3.42 -4.71 -1.77
CA ASP A 39 3.08 -5.54 -0.61
C ASP A 39 3.52 -4.89 0.72
N ALA A 40 4.70 -4.29 0.76
CA ALA A 40 5.17 -3.55 1.92
C ALA A 40 4.29 -2.32 2.20
N ALA A 41 3.84 -1.62 1.15
CA ALA A 41 3.00 -0.45 1.28
C ALA A 41 1.57 -0.80 1.71
N THR A 42 0.96 -1.88 1.17
CA THR A 42 -0.35 -2.37 1.63
C THR A 42 -0.29 -2.79 3.09
N GLN A 43 0.77 -3.50 3.51
CA GLN A 43 1.00 -3.85 4.91
C GLN A 43 1.14 -2.61 5.80
N GLY A 44 1.78 -1.54 5.31
CA GLY A 44 1.88 -0.26 6.01
C GLY A 44 0.52 0.38 6.29
N VAL A 45 -0.36 0.43 5.28
CA VAL A 45 -1.72 0.96 5.43
C VAL A 45 -2.56 0.08 6.36
N ALA A 46 -2.45 -1.25 6.20
CA ALA A 46 -3.11 -2.22 7.06
C ALA A 46 -2.66 -2.07 8.53
N GLY A 47 -1.36 -1.93 8.79
CA GLY A 47 -0.81 -1.69 10.12
C GLY A 47 -1.32 -0.40 10.75
N ALA A 48 -1.45 0.67 9.97
CA ALA A 48 -2.05 1.92 10.43
C ALA A 48 -3.51 1.72 10.86
N LEU A 49 -4.30 0.97 10.08
CA LEU A 49 -5.70 0.64 10.41
C LEU A 49 -5.82 -0.18 11.69
N ALA A 50 -4.98 -1.22 11.85
CA ALA A 50 -4.96 -2.06 13.04
C ALA A 50 -4.58 -1.27 14.31
N SER A 51 -3.56 -0.40 14.20
CA SER A 51 -3.11 0.46 15.29
C SER A 51 -4.19 1.46 15.70
N ALA A 52 -4.76 2.17 14.73
CA ALA A 52 -5.84 3.12 14.98
C ALA A 52 -7.07 2.44 15.61
N GLY A 53 -7.43 1.24 15.13
CA GLY A 53 -8.52 0.43 15.68
C GLY A 53 -8.28 0.05 17.14
N THR A 54 -7.07 -0.36 17.48
CA THR A 54 -6.70 -0.73 18.86
C THR A 54 -6.69 0.47 19.80
N ILE A 55 -6.17 1.62 19.36
CA ILE A 55 -6.17 2.86 20.15
C ILE A 55 -7.59 3.35 20.39
N ASN A 56 -8.46 3.29 19.36
CA ASN A 56 -9.86 3.68 19.47
C ASN A 56 -10.60 2.75 20.45
N PHE A 57 -10.42 1.43 20.31
CA PHE A 57 -10.98 0.44 21.24
C PHE A 57 -10.51 0.65 22.69
N ALA A 58 -9.21 0.88 22.91
CA ALA A 58 -8.67 1.14 24.24
C ALA A 58 -9.25 2.42 24.84
N THR A 59 -9.31 3.51 24.05
CA THR A 59 -9.91 4.78 24.48
C THR A 59 -11.37 4.61 24.84
N CYS A 60 -12.11 3.83 24.05
CA CYS A 60 -13.52 3.55 24.30
C CYS A 60 -13.76 2.69 25.52
N SER A 61 -12.95 1.64 25.72
CA SER A 61 -13.01 0.79 26.91
C SER A 61 -12.76 1.58 28.20
N LEU A 62 -11.93 2.64 28.14
CA LEU A 62 -11.67 3.54 29.26
C LEU A 62 -12.73 4.64 29.42
N ARG A 63 -13.32 5.14 28.32
CA ARG A 63 -14.28 6.25 28.29
C ARG A 63 -15.75 5.81 28.31
N GLY A 64 -16.04 4.52 28.44
CA GLY A 64 -17.41 3.99 28.62
C GLY A 64 -18.19 4.60 29.80
N ALA A 65 -17.51 5.34 30.70
CA ALA A 65 -18.13 6.11 31.77
C ALA A 65 -18.43 7.59 31.43
N SER A 66 -18.10 8.08 30.22
CA SER A 66 -18.10 9.52 29.87
C SER A 66 -19.03 9.94 28.72
N GLY A 67 -19.91 9.07 28.23
CA GLY A 67 -20.96 9.46 27.26
C GLY A 67 -20.47 9.80 25.85
N VAL A 68 -19.28 9.31 25.46
CA VAL A 68 -18.85 9.31 24.05
C VAL A 68 -19.36 8.01 23.43
N ASP A 69 -20.19 8.10 22.38
CA ASP A 69 -20.76 6.94 21.70
C ASP A 69 -19.66 6.14 20.98
N CYS A 70 -19.19 5.11 21.68
CA CYS A 70 -18.24 4.13 21.21
C CYS A 70 -18.97 3.03 20.46
N THR A 71 -19.51 3.37 19.29
CA THR A 71 -20.32 2.47 18.44
C THR A 71 -19.46 1.81 17.36
N LEU A 72 -18.48 0.98 17.77
CA LEU A 72 -17.80 0.05 16.85
C LEU A 72 -18.35 -1.36 17.10
N THR A 73 -19.61 -1.60 16.72
CA THR A 73 -20.19 -2.94 16.83
C THR A 73 -19.64 -3.85 15.72
N SER A 74 -19.54 -5.15 15.98
CA SER A 74 -19.25 -6.14 14.93
C SER A 74 -20.25 -6.02 13.77
N GLY A 75 -19.78 -6.19 12.54
CA GLY A 75 -20.60 -6.07 11.33
C GLY A 75 -20.67 -4.65 10.73
N VAL A 76 -19.90 -3.70 11.27
CA VAL A 76 -19.74 -2.38 10.65
C VAL A 76 -18.69 -2.45 9.54
N LEU A 77 -19.03 -1.86 8.39
CA LEU A 77 -18.16 -1.79 7.20
C LEU A 77 -16.79 -1.18 7.54
N CYS A 78 -15.72 -1.89 7.23
CA CYS A 78 -14.36 -1.45 7.50
C CYS A 78 -13.97 -0.16 6.79
N SER A 79 -14.59 0.15 5.63
CA SER A 79 -14.41 1.42 4.93
C SER A 79 -14.93 2.62 5.72
N THR A 80 -16.07 2.46 6.41
CA THR A 80 -16.65 3.52 7.25
C THR A 80 -15.82 3.74 8.50
N VAL A 81 -15.30 2.65 9.07
CA VAL A 81 -14.41 2.67 10.23
C VAL A 81 -13.09 3.33 9.85
N ALA A 82 -12.48 2.92 8.74
CA ALA A 82 -11.24 3.51 8.24
C ALA A 82 -11.39 5.03 8.02
N ALA A 83 -12.52 5.48 7.46
CA ALA A 83 -12.80 6.90 7.30
C ALA A 83 -12.97 7.65 8.64
N ALA A 84 -13.42 6.96 9.69
CA ALA A 84 -13.60 7.54 11.02
C ALA A 84 -12.32 7.55 11.86
N ILE A 85 -11.40 6.61 11.66
CA ILE A 85 -10.21 6.42 12.52
C ILE A 85 -8.88 6.85 11.88
N LEU A 86 -8.79 6.91 10.55
CA LEU A 86 -7.62 7.48 9.86
C LEU A 86 -7.89 8.96 9.53
N GLU A 87 -7.14 9.86 10.15
CA GLU A 87 -7.17 11.28 9.81
C GLU A 87 -6.61 11.49 8.39
N GLY A 88 -7.44 12.01 7.48
CA GLY A 88 -7.12 12.11 6.05
C GLY A 88 -7.61 10.92 5.20
N GLY A 89 -8.21 9.90 5.83
CA GLY A 89 -8.79 8.74 5.14
C GLY A 89 -7.77 7.74 4.63
N VAL A 90 -8.23 6.82 3.79
CA VAL A 90 -7.39 5.80 3.15
C VAL A 90 -6.62 6.46 1.99
N PRO A 91 -5.29 6.29 1.89
CA PRO A 91 -4.52 6.82 0.77
C PRO A 91 -5.04 6.32 -0.57
N GLY A 92 -4.93 7.14 -1.62
CA GLY A 92 -5.32 6.77 -2.97
C GLY A 92 -4.56 5.52 -3.46
N GLY A 93 -5.25 4.64 -4.19
CA GLY A 93 -4.68 3.37 -4.65
C GLY A 93 -4.84 2.21 -3.67
N TYR A 94 -5.51 2.41 -2.54
CA TYR A 94 -5.90 1.35 -1.61
C TYR A 94 -7.40 1.33 -1.36
N ALA A 95 -7.95 0.14 -1.17
CA ALA A 95 -9.33 -0.10 -0.78
C ALA A 95 -9.35 -0.82 0.57
N VAL A 96 -10.25 -0.41 1.47
CA VAL A 96 -10.53 -1.14 2.71
C VAL A 96 -11.88 -1.82 2.57
N THR A 97 -11.92 -3.13 2.74
CA THR A 97 -13.13 -3.95 2.58
C THR A 97 -13.35 -4.87 3.77
N GLY A 98 -14.48 -5.57 3.78
CA GLY A 98 -14.91 -6.41 4.90
C GLY A 98 -15.63 -5.64 6.00
N ASP A 99 -15.91 -6.36 7.09
CA ASP A 99 -16.67 -5.89 8.24
C ASP A 99 -15.89 -6.18 9.52
N ILE A 100 -15.97 -5.28 10.50
CA ILE A 100 -15.37 -5.48 11.82
C ILE A 100 -15.88 -6.83 12.41
N PRO A 101 -14.99 -7.67 12.97
CA PRO A 101 -13.58 -7.36 13.26
C PRO A 101 -12.60 -7.72 12.15
N SER A 102 -13.05 -8.33 11.06
CA SER A 102 -12.20 -8.82 9.96
C SER A 102 -12.20 -7.84 8.78
N CYS A 103 -11.28 -6.89 8.81
CA CYS A 103 -11.03 -5.96 7.71
C CYS A 103 -9.97 -6.50 6.75
N SER A 104 -9.98 -6.03 5.52
CA SER A 104 -8.89 -6.23 4.57
C SER A 104 -8.51 -4.91 3.90
N VAL A 105 -7.22 -4.72 3.66
CA VAL A 105 -6.67 -3.61 2.89
C VAL A 105 -6.08 -4.17 1.61
N ASP A 106 -6.46 -3.60 0.48
CA ASP A 106 -6.16 -4.10 -0.86
C ASP A 106 -5.65 -2.96 -1.77
N THR A 107 -4.81 -3.26 -2.75
CA THR A 107 -4.46 -2.29 -3.82
C THR A 107 -5.64 -2.08 -4.77
N SER A 108 -5.86 -0.88 -5.31
CA SER A 108 -6.95 -0.63 -6.27
C SER A 108 -6.39 -0.41 -7.68
N PRO A 109 -6.58 -1.33 -8.65
CA PRO A 109 -7.35 -2.59 -8.57
C PRO A 109 -6.60 -3.73 -7.84
N ALA A 110 -7.37 -4.67 -7.27
CA ALA A 110 -6.92 -5.73 -6.35
C ALA A 110 -5.82 -6.63 -6.93
N THR A 111 -4.57 -6.35 -6.56
CA THR A 111 -3.41 -7.20 -6.87
C THR A 111 -2.76 -7.79 -5.61
N SER A 112 -2.98 -7.18 -4.45
CA SER A 112 -2.45 -7.60 -3.15
C SER A 112 -3.41 -7.22 -2.03
N ALA A 113 -3.74 -8.16 -1.15
CA ALA A 113 -4.66 -7.98 -0.04
C ALA A 113 -4.06 -8.43 1.30
N VAL A 114 -4.16 -7.57 2.31
CA VAL A 114 -3.68 -7.81 3.68
C VAL A 114 -4.87 -7.83 4.63
N ALA A 115 -5.05 -8.94 5.35
CA ALA A 115 -6.07 -9.06 6.39
C ALA A 115 -5.63 -8.32 7.67
N VAL A 116 -6.57 -7.58 8.27
CA VAL A 116 -6.37 -6.82 9.51
C VAL A 116 -7.54 -7.02 10.44
N THR A 117 -7.23 -7.25 11.71
CA THR A 117 -8.24 -7.32 12.76
C THR A 117 -8.43 -5.95 13.40
N VAL A 118 -9.64 -5.40 13.32
CA VAL A 118 -10.05 -4.20 14.05
C VAL A 118 -10.97 -4.64 15.20
N PRO A 119 -10.63 -4.37 16.46
CA PRO A 119 -11.45 -4.80 17.58
C PRO A 119 -12.83 -4.11 17.58
N ALA A 120 -13.89 -4.89 17.78
CA ALA A 120 -15.22 -4.40 18.06
C ALA A 120 -15.37 -4.04 19.55
N ILE A 121 -16.29 -3.12 19.85
CA ILE A 121 -16.70 -2.66 21.18
C ILE A 121 -18.06 -3.27 21.52
#